data_AF-A0A9D4IUI5-F1
#
_entry.id   AF-A0A9D4IUI5-F1
#
_cell.length_a   1.000
_cell.length_b   1.000
_cell.length_c   1.000
_cell.angle_alpha   90.00
_cell.angle_beta   90.00
_cell.angle_gamma   90.00
#
_symmetry.space_group_name_H-M   'P 1'
#
loop_
_entity.id
_entity.type
_entity.pdbx_description
1 polymer ?
#
loop_
_entity_poly.entity_id
_entity_poly.type
_entity_poly.pdbx_seq_one_letter_code
_entity_poly.pdbx_strand_id
1 'polypeptide(L)'
;MAGSRRFHMYSQARSIPYFQWWKESELMQDALESAATRVFDPETARKYIISVTETEVDEGLLKAEDSIARQAIWLRRNIEDIDCQESSYALSRFTGERMRKIIYIAECLGAQEKVEKAHRMLRELKEHRLERRLNPDQFFHYNVHWVGREGIEPETSEEHRKYMARLCKDFTDNMISMVTQAIRKRKLLHDRLTEECLQHIRLCQAKCAEFHGRTETLERIKSYLLDTSTTAPLVVHGISGTGKTSILAMSANLCKT
;
A
#
# COMPACT_ATOMS: atom_id res chain seq x y z
N MET A 1 -48.00 -12.12 -12.34
CA MET A 1 -47.36 -12.76 -11.17
C MET A 1 -46.40 -13.89 -11.57
N ALA A 2 -45.30 -13.59 -12.29
CA ALA A 2 -44.31 -14.61 -12.68
C ALA A 2 -42.83 -14.16 -12.52
N GLY A 3 -42.58 -12.92 -12.09
CA GLY A 3 -41.21 -12.37 -11.95
C GLY A 3 -40.56 -12.56 -10.59
N SER A 4 -41.33 -12.80 -9.52
CA SER A 4 -40.81 -12.84 -8.15
C SER A 4 -40.15 -14.19 -7.77
N ARG A 5 -40.50 -15.29 -8.46
CA ARG A 5 -39.93 -16.62 -8.16
C ARG A 5 -38.52 -16.85 -8.73
N ARG A 6 -38.10 -16.14 -9.78
CA ARG A 6 -36.75 -16.31 -10.37
C ARG A 6 -35.65 -15.66 -9.53
N PHE A 7 -35.90 -14.53 -8.86
CA PHE A 7 -34.89 -13.89 -8.01
C PHE A 7 -34.59 -14.65 -6.71
N HIS A 8 -35.57 -15.40 -6.18
CA HIS A 8 -35.36 -16.24 -4.99
C HIS A 8 -34.57 -17.53 -5.27
N MET A 9 -34.62 -18.04 -6.51
CA MET A 9 -33.90 -19.27 -6.88
C MET A 9 -32.40 -19.03 -7.15
N TYR A 10 -32.03 -17.84 -7.64
CA TYR A 10 -30.63 -17.48 -7.89
C TYR A 10 -29.82 -17.15 -6.63
N SER A 11 -30.47 -16.76 -5.52
CA SER A 11 -29.79 -16.51 -4.24
C SER A 11 -29.50 -17.79 -3.44
N GLN A 12 -30.36 -18.82 -3.55
CA GLN A 12 -30.16 -20.12 -2.90
C GLN A 12 -29.14 -21.01 -3.63
N ALA A 13 -29.06 -20.93 -4.96
CA ALA A 13 -28.11 -21.75 -5.73
C ALA A 13 -26.63 -21.38 -5.47
N ARG A 14 -26.34 -20.14 -5.04
CA ARG A 14 -25.01 -19.70 -4.64
C ARG A 14 -24.67 -19.96 -3.17
N SER A 15 -25.66 -20.25 -2.32
CA SER A 15 -25.41 -20.39 -0.88
C SER A 15 -24.80 -21.73 -0.51
N ILE A 16 -25.17 -22.83 -1.20
CA ILE A 16 -24.65 -24.17 -0.89
C ILE A 16 -23.16 -24.29 -1.26
N PRO A 17 -22.69 -23.93 -2.47
CA PRO A 17 -21.26 -23.99 -2.80
C PRO A 17 -20.42 -23.04 -1.94
N TYR A 18 -20.98 -21.87 -1.58
CA TYR A 18 -20.33 -20.89 -0.72
C TYR A 18 -20.15 -21.42 0.71
N PHE A 19 -21.19 -22.02 1.30
CA PHE A 19 -21.11 -22.62 2.63
C PHE A 19 -20.11 -23.79 2.66
N GLN A 20 -20.16 -24.66 1.64
CA GLN A 20 -19.22 -25.75 1.50
C GLN A 20 -17.78 -25.25 1.39
N TRP A 21 -17.53 -24.21 0.60
CA TRP A 21 -16.20 -23.58 0.50
C TRP A 21 -15.66 -23.14 1.86
N TRP A 22 -16.45 -22.44 2.67
CA TRP A 22 -15.98 -21.95 3.97
C TRP A 22 -15.66 -23.10 4.93
N LYS A 23 -16.49 -24.14 4.96
CA LYS A 23 -16.22 -25.33 5.77
C LYS A 23 -14.89 -26.00 5.37
N GLU A 24 -14.66 -26.19 4.07
CA GLU A 24 -13.40 -26.76 3.57
C GLU A 24 -12.21 -25.82 3.84
N SER A 25 -12.41 -24.50 3.68
CA SER A 25 -11.39 -23.49 3.96
C SER A 25 -10.96 -23.49 5.43
N GLU A 26 -11.90 -23.65 6.37
CA GLU A 26 -11.58 -23.76 7.80
C GLU A 26 -10.78 -25.03 8.10
N LEU A 27 -11.17 -26.17 7.52
CA LEU A 27 -10.43 -27.43 7.67
C LEU A 27 -9.01 -27.32 7.11
N MET A 28 -8.86 -26.69 5.93
CA MET A 28 -7.55 -26.43 5.33
C MET A 28 -6.70 -25.52 6.22
N GLN A 29 -7.28 -24.44 6.75
CA GLN A 29 -6.58 -23.50 7.61
C GLN A 29 -6.09 -24.17 8.90
N ASP A 30 -6.94 -24.99 9.53
CA ASP A 30 -6.58 -25.74 10.75
C ASP A 30 -5.45 -26.74 10.49
N ALA A 31 -5.53 -27.47 9.38
CA ALA A 31 -4.48 -28.42 9.01
C ALA A 31 -3.14 -27.70 8.76
N LEU A 32 -3.17 -26.56 8.05
CA LEU A 32 -1.98 -25.75 7.77
C LEU A 32 -1.38 -25.16 9.05
N GLU A 33 -2.21 -24.57 9.91
CA GLU A 33 -1.78 -23.99 11.18
C GLU A 33 -1.17 -25.06 12.10
N SER A 34 -1.84 -26.21 12.22
CA SER A 34 -1.38 -27.34 13.05
C SER A 34 -0.06 -27.90 12.54
N ALA A 35 0.07 -28.09 11.22
CA ALA A 35 1.33 -28.56 10.62
C ALA A 35 2.45 -27.52 10.79
N ALA A 36 2.17 -26.24 10.53
CA ALA A 36 3.16 -25.17 10.63
C ALA A 36 3.70 -25.05 12.07
N THR A 37 2.83 -25.11 13.08
CA THR A 37 3.21 -25.01 14.49
C THR A 37 4.07 -26.20 14.96
N ARG A 38 3.94 -27.37 14.31
CA ARG A 38 4.73 -28.57 14.64
C ARG A 38 6.09 -28.60 13.94
N VAL A 39 6.16 -28.09 12.72
CA VAL A 39 7.33 -28.23 11.83
C VAL A 39 8.25 -27.01 11.91
N PHE A 40 7.68 -25.81 12.05
CA PHE A 40 8.41 -24.56 12.03
C PHE A 40 8.57 -23.95 13.43
N ASP A 41 9.57 -23.09 13.57
CA ASP A 41 9.68 -22.20 14.73
C ASP A 41 8.50 -21.20 14.77
N PRO A 42 8.20 -20.58 15.93
CA PRO A 42 7.06 -19.69 16.06
C PRO A 42 7.02 -18.51 15.09
N GLU A 43 8.19 -17.98 14.67
CA GLU A 43 8.26 -16.84 13.76
C GLU A 43 7.89 -17.26 12.33
N THR A 44 8.46 -18.37 11.86
CA THR A 44 8.17 -18.94 10.54
C THR A 44 6.73 -19.46 10.46
N ALA A 45 6.24 -20.11 11.52
CA ALA A 45 4.85 -20.60 11.61
C ALA A 45 3.82 -19.45 11.54
N ARG A 46 4.18 -18.26 12.05
CA ARG A 46 3.27 -17.11 12.17
C ARG A 46 2.57 -16.74 10.86
N LYS A 47 3.24 -16.89 9.72
CA LYS A 47 2.68 -16.67 8.37
C LYS A 47 1.39 -17.45 8.10
N TYR A 48 1.23 -18.62 8.70
CA TYR A 48 0.07 -19.50 8.49
C TYR A 48 -1.07 -19.23 9.48
N ILE A 49 -0.84 -18.35 10.46
CA ILE A 49 -1.73 -18.10 11.60
C ILE A 49 -2.35 -16.71 11.51
N ILE A 50 -1.56 -15.71 11.11
CA ILE A 50 -1.99 -14.31 11.09
C ILE A 50 -2.89 -13.99 9.90
N SER A 51 -3.72 -12.97 10.07
CA SER A 51 -4.55 -12.47 8.97
C SER A 51 -3.70 -11.83 7.86
N VAL A 52 -4.27 -11.78 6.65
CA VAL A 52 -3.67 -11.03 5.54
C VAL A 52 -3.47 -9.57 5.93
N THR A 53 -4.46 -8.94 6.57
CA THR A 53 -4.36 -7.56 7.04
C THR A 53 -3.25 -7.36 8.06
N GLU A 54 -3.04 -8.30 8.98
CA GLU A 54 -1.90 -8.24 9.91
C GLU A 54 -0.57 -8.35 9.16
N THR A 55 -0.49 -9.21 8.15
CA THR A 55 0.69 -9.33 7.28
C THR A 55 0.97 -8.03 6.52
N GLU A 56 -0.08 -7.38 5.99
CA GLU A 56 0.03 -6.07 5.33
C GLU A 56 0.53 -4.99 6.28
N VAL A 57 0.05 -4.97 7.52
CA VAL A 57 0.53 -4.03 8.55
C VAL A 57 1.99 -4.33 8.93
N ASP A 58 2.36 -5.60 8.99
CA ASP A 58 3.74 -6.00 9.26
C ASP A 58 4.71 -5.49 8.21
N GLU A 59 4.47 -5.82 6.95
CA GLU A 59 5.36 -5.45 5.86
C GLU A 59 5.28 -3.94 5.55
N GLY A 60 4.08 -3.36 5.60
CA GLY A 60 3.84 -1.96 5.23
C GLY A 60 4.19 -0.94 6.31
N LEU A 61 4.28 -1.35 7.59
CA LEU A 61 4.48 -0.42 8.69
C LEU A 61 5.49 -0.91 9.74
N LEU A 62 5.31 -2.12 10.28
CA LEU A 62 6.12 -2.56 11.41
C LEU A 62 7.58 -2.86 11.02
N LYS A 63 7.78 -3.50 9.86
CA LYS A 63 9.09 -3.82 9.28
C LYS A 63 9.63 -2.74 8.34
N ALA A 64 8.77 -1.80 7.94
CA ALA A 64 9.16 -0.71 7.06
C ALA A 64 10.20 0.20 7.73
N GLU A 65 11.05 0.84 6.92
CA GLU A 65 12.01 1.83 7.38
C GLU A 65 11.32 2.97 8.17
N ASP A 66 12.03 3.56 9.13
CA ASP A 66 11.51 4.68 9.93
C ASP A 66 11.06 5.87 9.09
N SER A 67 11.71 6.08 7.93
CA SER A 67 11.34 7.13 7.00
C SER A 67 9.93 6.94 6.43
N ILE A 68 9.50 5.69 6.26
CA ILE A 68 8.18 5.28 5.77
C ILE A 68 7.17 5.27 6.92
N ALA A 69 7.53 4.67 8.05
CA ALA A 69 6.61 4.57 9.19
C ALA A 69 6.22 5.95 9.77
N ARG A 70 7.11 6.95 9.71
CA ARG A 70 6.79 8.34 10.08
C ARG A 70 5.79 9.02 9.14
N GLN A 71 5.53 8.43 7.98
CA GLN A 71 4.52 8.90 7.03
C GLN A 71 3.22 8.08 7.15
N ALA A 72 3.09 7.18 8.12
CA ALA A 72 1.83 6.48 8.36
C ALA A 72 0.95 7.23 9.35
N ILE A 73 -0.35 7.00 9.30
CA ILE A 73 -1.30 7.44 10.32
C ILE A 73 -2.21 6.27 10.69
N TRP A 74 -2.65 6.20 11.94
CA TRP A 74 -3.62 5.22 12.39
C TRP A 74 -4.88 5.89 12.92
N LEU A 75 -5.97 5.67 12.19
CA LEU A 75 -7.31 6.12 12.56
C LEU A 75 -8.02 4.98 13.32
N ARG A 76 -7.87 4.93 14.65
CA ARG A 76 -8.49 3.93 15.52
C ARG A 76 -9.94 4.29 15.78
N ARG A 77 -10.85 3.54 15.16
CA ARG A 77 -12.29 3.60 15.42
C ARG A 77 -12.65 2.56 16.48
N ASN A 78 -13.22 3.01 17.58
CA ASN A 78 -13.74 2.18 18.65
C ASN A 78 -15.25 2.38 18.72
N ILE A 79 -15.99 1.28 18.57
CA ILE A 79 -17.45 1.26 18.60
C ILE A 79 -17.83 0.51 19.88
N GLU A 80 -18.17 1.25 20.93
CA GLU A 80 -18.07 0.78 22.33
C GLU A 80 -19.02 -0.36 22.70
N ASP A 81 -20.16 -0.44 22.01
CA ASP A 81 -21.28 -1.30 22.32
C ASP A 81 -21.66 -2.21 21.14
N ILE A 82 -20.79 -2.33 20.14
CA ILE A 82 -21.07 -3.11 18.92
C ILE A 82 -21.36 -4.59 19.20
N ASP A 83 -20.69 -5.17 20.20
CA ASP A 83 -20.84 -6.59 20.58
C ASP A 83 -22.14 -6.85 21.37
N CYS A 84 -22.77 -5.80 21.88
CA CYS A 84 -24.02 -5.88 22.66
C CYS A 84 -25.28 -5.73 21.79
N GLN A 85 -25.13 -5.52 20.48
CA GLN A 85 -26.25 -5.20 19.59
C GLN A 85 -26.98 -6.45 19.09
N GLU A 86 -28.29 -6.30 18.86
CA GLU A 86 -29.05 -7.32 18.15
C GLU A 86 -28.55 -7.49 16.70
N SER A 87 -28.64 -8.72 16.18
CA SER A 87 -28.33 -8.99 14.78
C SER A 87 -29.16 -8.09 13.85
N SER A 88 -28.45 -7.29 13.06
CA SER A 88 -29.03 -6.46 12.01
C SER A 88 -28.19 -6.56 10.73
N TYR A 89 -28.80 -6.19 9.60
CA TYR A 89 -28.05 -6.09 8.35
C TYR A 89 -26.89 -5.09 8.45
N ALA A 90 -27.07 -3.98 9.17
CA ALA A 90 -26.01 -3.00 9.39
C ALA A 90 -24.86 -3.59 10.22
N LEU A 91 -25.16 -4.27 11.33
CA LEU A 91 -24.17 -4.91 12.20
C LEU A 91 -23.31 -5.91 11.41
N SER A 92 -23.97 -6.67 10.53
CA SER A 92 -23.32 -7.68 9.69
C SER A 92 -22.20 -7.13 8.80
N ARG A 93 -22.19 -5.83 8.49
CA ARG A 93 -21.14 -5.18 7.70
C ARG A 93 -19.88 -4.88 8.51
N PHE A 94 -19.99 -4.81 9.83
CA PHE A 94 -18.88 -4.46 10.72
C PHE A 94 -18.26 -5.68 11.39
N THR A 95 -19.05 -6.74 11.60
CA THR A 95 -18.61 -7.99 12.24
C THR A 95 -18.09 -9.03 11.24
N GLY A 96 -17.83 -8.64 9.99
CA GLY A 96 -17.36 -9.54 8.91
C GLY A 96 -18.46 -10.46 8.33
N GLU A 97 -19.70 -10.34 8.80
CA GLU A 97 -20.84 -11.19 8.44
C GLU A 97 -21.56 -10.74 7.17
N ARG A 98 -20.88 -10.57 6.04
CA ARG A 98 -21.63 -10.37 4.77
C ARG A 98 -22.41 -11.65 4.43
N MET A 99 -23.70 -11.62 4.80
CA MET A 99 -24.78 -12.57 4.51
C MET A 99 -25.13 -13.65 5.56
N ARG A 100 -25.23 -13.28 6.86
CA ARG A 100 -25.93 -14.13 7.85
C ARG A 100 -27.41 -13.76 7.92
N LYS A 101 -28.24 -14.42 7.10
CA LYS A 101 -29.68 -14.43 7.35
C LYS A 101 -29.90 -15.30 8.59
N ILE A 102 -30.11 -14.66 9.75
CA ILE A 102 -30.91 -15.08 10.92
C ILE A 102 -30.90 -16.60 11.17
N ILE A 103 -30.09 -17.05 12.16
CA ILE A 103 -30.12 -18.34 12.93
C ILE A 103 -28.71 -18.89 13.22
N TYR A 104 -27.68 -18.51 12.46
CA TYR A 104 -26.34 -19.14 12.54
C TYR A 104 -25.23 -18.19 13.02
N ILE A 105 -25.45 -17.43 14.09
CA ILE A 105 -24.37 -16.62 14.70
C ILE A 105 -23.41 -17.51 15.52
N ALA A 106 -23.90 -18.67 15.99
CA ALA A 106 -23.09 -19.61 16.77
C ALA A 106 -22.15 -20.49 15.93
N GLU A 107 -22.38 -20.68 14.63
CA GLU A 107 -21.64 -21.69 13.84
C GLU A 107 -20.59 -21.12 12.87
N CYS A 108 -20.61 -19.81 12.56
CA CYS A 108 -19.69 -19.22 11.57
C CYS A 108 -18.57 -18.38 12.19
N LEU A 109 -18.38 -18.48 13.50
CA LEU A 109 -17.27 -17.84 14.23
C LEU A 109 -16.07 -18.80 14.37
N GLY A 110 -16.17 -20.01 13.83
CA GLY A 110 -15.33 -21.12 14.25
C GLY A 110 -15.62 -21.49 15.71
N ALA A 111 -14.86 -22.45 16.25
CA ALA A 111 -14.91 -22.72 17.69
C ALA A 111 -14.64 -21.41 18.47
N GLN A 112 -15.35 -21.17 19.57
CA GLN A 112 -15.19 -20.00 20.46
C GLN A 112 -13.71 -19.66 20.72
N GLU A 113 -12.87 -20.67 20.88
CA GLU A 113 -11.43 -20.56 21.06
C GLU A 113 -10.71 -19.81 19.92
N LYS A 114 -11.11 -20.02 18.65
CA LYS A 114 -10.54 -19.33 17.49
C LYS A 114 -10.89 -17.85 17.48
N VAL A 115 -12.14 -17.50 17.81
CA VAL A 115 -12.58 -16.10 17.93
C VAL A 115 -11.77 -15.39 19.00
N GLU A 116 -11.65 -15.99 20.17
CA GLU A 116 -10.88 -15.43 21.27
C GLU A 116 -9.40 -15.28 20.89
N LYS A 117 -8.84 -16.26 20.20
CA LYS A 117 -7.47 -16.16 19.66
C LYS A 117 -7.32 -14.99 18.71
N ALA A 118 -8.22 -14.84 17.73
CA ALA A 118 -8.19 -13.74 16.78
C ALA A 118 -8.32 -12.37 17.48
N HIS A 119 -9.22 -12.24 18.46
CA HIS A 119 -9.36 -11.02 19.26
C HIS A 119 -8.11 -10.70 20.08
N ARG A 120 -7.47 -11.71 20.67
CA ARG A 120 -6.18 -11.52 21.37
C ARG A 120 -5.09 -11.03 20.43
N MET A 121 -4.96 -11.64 19.25
CA MET A 121 -3.98 -11.23 18.24
C MET A 121 -4.22 -9.80 17.74
N LEU A 122 -5.49 -9.46 17.47
CA LEU A 122 -5.87 -8.12 17.05
C LEU A 122 -5.57 -7.07 18.14
N ARG A 123 -5.80 -7.42 19.41
CA ARG A 123 -5.48 -6.56 20.56
C ARG A 123 -3.97 -6.34 20.68
N GLU A 124 -3.18 -7.40 20.59
CA GLU A 124 -1.70 -7.33 20.59
C GLU A 124 -1.18 -6.42 19.46
N LEU A 125 -1.74 -6.56 18.26
CA LEU A 125 -1.39 -5.70 17.12
C LEU A 125 -1.70 -4.23 17.42
N LYS A 126 -2.92 -3.94 17.89
CA LYS A 126 -3.41 -2.57 18.10
C LYS A 126 -2.76 -1.86 19.29
N GLU A 127 -2.73 -2.53 20.44
CA GLU A 127 -2.44 -1.91 21.74
C GLU A 127 -0.96 -2.06 22.13
N HIS A 128 -0.19 -2.89 21.43
CA HIS A 128 1.23 -3.08 21.75
C HIS A 128 2.14 -2.85 20.57
N ARG A 129 1.87 -3.45 19.40
CA ARG A 129 2.80 -3.37 18.27
C ARG A 129 2.70 -2.04 17.53
N LEU A 130 1.49 -1.58 17.24
CA LEU A 130 1.27 -0.28 16.61
C LEU A 130 1.67 0.87 17.55
N GLU A 131 1.26 0.82 18.82
CA GLU A 131 1.61 1.81 19.86
C GLU A 131 3.12 1.99 20.06
N ARG A 132 3.91 0.92 19.92
CA ARG A 132 5.39 1.02 19.97
C ARG A 132 6.02 1.57 18.69
N ARG A 133 5.35 1.44 17.54
CA ARG A 133 5.94 1.78 16.23
C ARG A 133 5.71 3.22 15.81
N LEU A 134 4.50 3.73 16.09
CA LEU A 134 4.04 5.03 15.66
C LEU A 134 4.26 6.07 16.78
N ASN A 135 4.41 7.33 16.40
CA ASN A 135 4.47 8.44 17.33
C ASN A 135 3.05 8.91 17.74
N PRO A 136 2.87 9.54 18.92
CA PRO A 136 1.56 9.96 19.41
C PRO A 136 0.75 10.85 18.44
N ASP A 137 1.41 11.69 17.64
CA ASP A 137 0.79 12.56 16.63
C ASP A 137 0.25 11.80 15.41
N GLN A 138 0.62 10.53 15.26
CA GLN A 138 0.15 9.64 14.21
C GLN A 138 -1.09 8.83 14.64
N PHE A 139 -1.51 8.92 15.92
CA PHE A 139 -2.69 8.23 16.45
C PHE A 139 -3.90 9.17 16.51
N PHE A 140 -4.98 8.73 15.87
CA PHE A 140 -6.26 9.40 15.96
C PHE A 140 -7.29 8.42 16.51
N HIS A 141 -7.82 8.75 17.68
CA HIS A 141 -8.79 7.91 18.36
C HIS A 141 -10.20 8.49 18.24
N TYR A 142 -11.15 7.60 17.91
CA TYR A 142 -12.55 7.93 17.78
C TYR A 142 -13.39 6.91 18.53
N ASN A 143 -14.14 7.38 19.52
CA ASN A 143 -15.16 6.61 20.20
C ASN A 143 -16.53 7.04 19.65
N VAL A 144 -17.38 6.07 19.37
CA VAL A 144 -18.74 6.30 18.90
C VAL A 144 -19.63 5.15 19.37
N HIS A 145 -20.85 5.48 19.76
CA HIS A 145 -21.84 4.47 20.12
C HIS A 145 -22.54 3.92 18.88
N TRP A 146 -23.00 2.68 18.97
CA TRP A 146 -23.89 2.07 18.00
C TRP A 146 -25.33 2.42 18.35
N VAL A 147 -26.11 2.95 17.41
CA VAL A 147 -27.51 3.32 17.68
C VAL A 147 -28.48 2.46 16.87
N GLY A 148 -29.29 1.70 17.61
CA GLY A 148 -30.41 0.93 17.05
C GLY A 148 -29.97 -0.12 16.02
N ARG A 149 -30.87 -0.44 15.08
CA ARG A 149 -30.58 -1.45 14.04
C ARG A 149 -29.76 -0.92 12.88
N GLU A 150 -29.74 0.40 12.68
CA GLU A 150 -29.08 1.06 11.54
C GLU A 150 -27.58 1.30 11.81
N GLY A 151 -27.15 1.32 13.08
CA GLY A 151 -25.76 1.50 13.46
C GLY A 151 -25.30 2.94 13.37
N ILE A 152 -24.18 3.19 12.70
CA ILE A 152 -23.62 4.55 12.55
C ILE A 152 -24.37 5.29 11.43
N GLU A 153 -25.42 6.01 11.79
CA GLU A 153 -26.23 6.86 10.91
C GLU A 153 -26.06 8.37 11.23
N PRO A 154 -25.29 9.14 10.43
CA PRO A 154 -25.09 10.58 10.60
C PRO A 154 -26.34 11.44 10.40
N GLU A 155 -27.30 10.99 9.59
CA GLU A 155 -28.51 11.76 9.29
C GLU A 155 -29.47 11.82 10.48
N THR A 156 -29.44 10.81 11.34
CA THR A 156 -30.38 10.67 12.48
C THR A 156 -29.72 10.86 13.84
N SER A 157 -28.38 10.86 13.91
CA SER A 157 -27.63 11.00 15.16
C SER A 157 -26.59 12.12 15.06
N GLU A 158 -26.74 13.11 15.94
CA GLU A 158 -25.80 14.23 16.07
C GLU A 158 -24.39 13.76 16.48
N GLU A 159 -24.29 12.71 17.30
CA GLU A 159 -23.01 12.09 17.67
C GLU A 159 -22.32 11.51 16.44
N HIS A 160 -23.05 10.71 15.65
CA HIS A 160 -22.50 10.10 14.43
C HIS A 160 -22.09 11.15 13.41
N ARG A 161 -22.88 12.23 13.28
CA ARG A 161 -22.56 13.35 12.41
C ARG A 161 -21.24 14.03 12.81
N LYS A 162 -21.07 14.33 14.10
CA LYS A 162 -19.82 14.89 14.63
C LYS A 162 -18.63 13.94 14.45
N TYR A 163 -18.82 12.67 14.79
CA TYR A 163 -17.82 11.62 14.64
C TYR A 163 -17.37 11.48 13.17
N MET A 164 -18.31 11.35 12.23
CA MET A 164 -18.02 11.23 10.80
C MET A 164 -17.38 12.49 10.24
N ALA A 165 -17.87 13.68 10.61
CA ALA A 165 -17.27 14.94 10.18
C ALA A 165 -15.81 15.04 10.64
N ARG A 166 -15.53 14.68 11.90
CA ARG A 166 -14.16 14.69 12.45
C ARG A 166 -13.28 13.67 11.74
N LEU A 167 -13.72 12.42 11.60
CA LEU A 167 -12.95 11.36 10.93
C LEU A 167 -12.61 11.74 9.49
N CYS A 168 -13.59 12.24 8.72
CA CYS A 168 -13.39 12.65 7.34
C CYS A 168 -12.43 13.85 7.24
N LYS A 169 -12.57 14.83 8.14
CA LYS A 169 -11.68 16.00 8.19
C LYS A 169 -10.26 15.57 8.49
N ASP A 170 -10.05 14.84 9.59
CA ASP A 170 -8.72 14.40 10.01
C ASP A 170 -8.05 13.54 8.92
N PHE A 171 -8.78 12.61 8.30
CA PHE A 171 -8.26 11.83 7.18
C PHE A 171 -7.83 12.72 6.01
N THR A 172 -8.69 13.65 5.60
CA THR A 172 -8.45 14.51 4.43
C THR A 172 -7.27 15.46 4.68
N ASP A 173 -7.26 16.14 5.83
CA ASP A 173 -6.22 17.10 6.19
C ASP A 173 -4.85 16.40 6.28
N ASN A 174 -4.78 15.22 6.90
CA ASN A 174 -3.54 14.45 6.99
C ASN A 174 -3.08 13.92 5.63
N MET A 175 -3.98 13.36 4.80
CA MET A 175 -3.63 12.91 3.46
C MET A 175 -3.10 14.05 2.58
N ILE A 176 -3.76 15.21 2.61
CA ILE A 176 -3.31 16.41 1.89
C ILE A 176 -1.93 16.84 2.39
N SER A 177 -1.73 16.89 3.70
CA SER A 177 -0.45 17.26 4.31
C SER A 177 0.66 16.31 3.86
N MET A 178 0.47 15.00 3.97
CA MET A 178 1.44 13.98 3.59
C MET A 178 1.81 14.06 2.10
N VAL A 179 0.81 14.17 1.21
CA VAL A 179 1.05 14.30 -0.23
C VAL A 179 1.79 15.60 -0.54
N THR A 180 1.41 16.71 0.10
CA THR A 180 2.07 18.01 -0.09
C THR A 180 3.53 17.96 0.35
N GLN A 181 3.82 17.33 1.49
CA GLN A 181 5.18 17.13 1.98
C GLN A 181 6.00 16.26 1.02
N ALA A 182 5.43 15.17 0.51
CA ALA A 182 6.08 14.32 -0.49
C ALA A 182 6.43 15.09 -1.78
N ILE A 183 5.50 15.91 -2.29
CA ILE A 183 5.74 16.77 -3.47
C ILE A 183 6.87 17.77 -3.20
N ARG A 184 6.87 18.44 -2.04
CA ARG A 184 7.92 19.40 -1.67
C ARG A 184 9.29 18.71 -1.60
N LYS A 185 9.37 17.55 -0.92
CA LYS A 185 10.61 16.76 -0.84
C LYS A 185 11.10 16.35 -2.22
N ARG A 186 10.20 15.93 -3.12
CA ARG A 186 10.56 15.60 -4.50
C ARG A 186 11.08 16.80 -5.28
N LYS A 187 10.44 17.97 -5.17
CA LYS A 187 10.89 19.21 -5.83
C LYS A 187 12.28 19.66 -5.36
N LEU A 188 12.60 19.48 -4.08
CA LEU A 188 13.94 19.77 -3.54
C LEU A 188 15.02 18.84 -4.11
N LEU A 189 14.65 17.60 -4.48
CA LEU A 189 15.56 16.60 -5.04
C LEU A 189 15.65 16.65 -6.58
N HIS A 190 14.64 17.21 -7.25
CA HIS A 190 14.52 17.25 -8.71
C HIS A 190 14.56 18.67 -9.24
N ASP A 191 15.76 19.23 -9.36
CA ASP A 191 16.02 20.33 -10.26
C ASP A 191 16.05 19.81 -11.72
N ARG A 192 15.33 20.47 -12.62
CA ARG A 192 15.22 20.06 -14.04
C ARG A 192 16.59 20.01 -14.72
N LEU A 193 17.48 20.95 -14.39
CA LEU A 193 18.83 20.97 -14.93
C LEU A 193 19.62 19.76 -14.41
N THR A 194 19.52 19.46 -13.12
CA THR A 194 20.15 18.27 -12.53
C THR A 194 19.66 16.97 -13.18
N GLU A 195 18.37 16.82 -13.43
CA GLU A 195 17.81 15.63 -14.10
C GLU A 195 18.30 15.52 -15.56
N GLU A 196 18.32 16.64 -16.28
CA GLU A 196 18.86 16.70 -17.64
C GLU A 196 20.36 16.32 -17.67
N CYS A 197 21.17 16.89 -16.76
CA CYS A 197 22.58 16.56 -16.62
C CYS A 197 22.78 15.07 -16.33
N LEU A 198 21.98 14.48 -15.42
CA LEU A 198 22.05 13.04 -15.11
C LEU A 198 21.69 12.18 -16.33
N GLN A 199 20.68 12.58 -17.12
CA GLN A 199 20.32 11.88 -18.35
C GLN A 199 21.45 11.96 -19.39
N HIS A 200 22.06 13.13 -19.59
CA HIS A 200 23.21 13.29 -20.49
C HIS A 200 24.42 12.47 -20.04
N ILE A 201 24.71 12.41 -18.73
CA ILE A 201 25.79 11.60 -18.17
C ILE A 201 25.54 10.12 -18.44
N ARG A 202 24.33 9.61 -18.17
CA ARG A 202 23.96 8.21 -18.43
C ARG A 202 24.06 7.86 -19.91
N LEU A 203 23.56 8.74 -20.78
CA LEU A 203 23.70 8.58 -22.22
C LEU A 203 25.18 8.52 -22.62
N CYS A 204 26.01 9.42 -22.09
CA CYS A 204 27.45 9.43 -22.38
C CYS A 204 28.11 8.13 -21.94
N GLN A 205 27.86 7.67 -20.71
CA GLN A 205 28.41 6.43 -20.18
C GLN A 205 28.02 5.22 -21.05
N ALA A 206 26.74 5.08 -21.38
CA ALA A 206 26.25 4.00 -22.23
C ALA A 206 26.89 4.03 -23.62
N LYS A 207 26.98 5.21 -24.24
CA LYS A 207 27.58 5.34 -25.58
C LYS A 207 29.10 5.14 -25.59
N CYS A 208 29.81 5.52 -24.52
CA CYS A 208 31.24 5.31 -24.41
C CYS A 208 31.60 3.82 -24.21
N ALA A 209 30.79 3.07 -23.46
CA ALA A 209 31.04 1.65 -23.17
C ALA A 209 31.07 0.77 -24.43
N GLU A 210 30.28 1.13 -25.45
CA GLU A 210 30.16 0.40 -26.71
C GLU A 210 30.93 1.08 -27.87
N PHE A 211 31.72 2.11 -27.59
CA PHE A 211 32.37 2.91 -28.63
C PHE A 211 33.70 2.30 -29.10
N HIS A 212 33.88 2.18 -30.41
CA HIS A 212 35.12 1.68 -31.01
C HIS A 212 35.57 2.54 -32.21
N GLY A 213 36.87 2.85 -32.27
CA GLY A 213 37.53 3.49 -33.42
C GLY A 213 37.38 5.01 -33.49
N ARG A 214 37.45 5.58 -34.71
CA ARG A 214 37.27 7.03 -35.02
C ARG A 214 38.26 7.98 -34.32
N THR A 215 39.45 7.51 -33.95
CA THR A 215 40.47 8.26 -33.21
C THR A 215 40.82 9.61 -33.84
N GLU A 216 41.00 9.67 -35.16
CA GLU A 216 41.32 10.93 -35.85
C GLU A 216 40.19 11.97 -35.73
N THR A 217 38.94 11.54 -35.86
CA THR A 217 37.76 12.41 -35.72
C THR A 217 37.64 12.90 -34.28
N LEU A 218 37.86 12.03 -33.30
CA LEU A 218 37.83 12.38 -31.88
C LEU A 218 38.91 13.39 -31.53
N GLU A 219 40.13 13.23 -32.05
CA GLU A 219 41.21 14.19 -31.79
C GLU A 219 40.95 15.56 -32.41
N ARG A 220 40.35 15.61 -33.61
CA ARG A 220 39.92 16.88 -34.23
C ARG A 220 38.87 17.58 -33.39
N ILE A 221 37.88 16.84 -32.87
CA ILE A 221 36.84 17.40 -32.01
C ILE A 221 37.44 17.85 -30.67
N LYS A 222 38.33 17.07 -30.07
CA LYS A 222 39.03 17.42 -28.83
C LYS A 222 39.85 18.69 -28.99
N SER A 223 40.65 18.78 -30.06
CA SER A 223 41.46 19.96 -30.38
C SER A 223 40.58 21.21 -30.53
N TYR A 224 39.42 21.06 -31.18
CA TYR A 224 38.45 22.12 -31.31
C TYR A 224 37.84 22.55 -29.96
N LEU A 225 37.44 21.58 -29.11
CA LEU A 225 36.82 21.87 -27.81
C LEU A 225 37.79 22.52 -26.81
N LEU A 226 39.10 22.27 -26.96
CA LEU A 226 40.15 22.85 -26.13
C LEU A 226 40.69 24.18 -26.68
N ASP A 227 40.31 24.57 -27.89
CA ASP A 227 40.72 25.84 -28.49
C ASP A 227 39.92 27.01 -27.91
N THR A 228 40.56 27.81 -27.06
CA THR A 228 39.94 28.98 -26.43
C THR A 228 39.81 30.19 -27.36
N SER A 229 40.35 30.12 -28.58
CA SER A 229 40.34 31.23 -29.55
C SER A 229 39.12 31.23 -30.47
N THR A 230 38.37 30.13 -30.53
CA THR A 230 37.21 29.98 -31.41
C THR A 230 35.89 30.19 -30.66
N THR A 231 34.97 30.94 -31.25
CA THR A 231 33.59 31.12 -30.77
C THR A 231 32.55 30.53 -31.73
N ALA A 232 33.02 29.93 -32.83
CA ALA A 232 32.13 29.28 -33.78
C ALA A 232 31.45 28.07 -33.13
N PRO A 233 30.27 27.62 -33.61
CA PRO A 233 29.67 26.37 -33.14
C PRO A 233 30.29 25.15 -33.84
N LEU A 234 30.50 24.06 -33.10
CA LEU A 234 30.93 22.78 -33.67
C LEU A 234 29.77 22.12 -34.41
N VAL A 235 29.98 21.77 -35.68
CA VAL A 235 29.00 21.03 -36.48
C VAL A 235 29.51 19.63 -36.76
N VAL A 236 28.83 18.61 -36.21
CA VAL A 236 29.06 17.19 -36.55
C VAL A 236 27.94 16.71 -37.46
N HIS A 237 28.25 16.46 -38.72
CA HIS A 237 27.28 16.06 -39.74
C HIS A 237 27.57 14.66 -40.31
N GLY A 238 26.54 14.03 -40.88
CA GLY A 238 26.61 12.68 -41.43
C GLY A 238 25.23 12.05 -41.53
N ILE A 239 25.11 10.97 -42.31
CA ILE A 239 23.86 10.24 -42.53
C ILE A 239 23.24 9.78 -41.19
N SER A 240 21.92 9.62 -41.11
CA SER A 240 21.28 9.09 -39.90
C SER A 240 21.87 7.74 -39.50
N GLY A 241 22.02 7.47 -38.20
CA GLY A 241 22.58 6.21 -37.70
C GLY A 241 24.11 6.08 -37.77
N THR A 242 24.86 7.05 -38.33
CA THR A 242 26.34 6.97 -38.42
C THR A 242 27.09 7.17 -37.10
N GLY A 243 26.39 7.29 -35.97
CA GLY A 243 27.00 7.41 -34.64
C GLY A 243 27.40 8.83 -34.22
N LYS A 244 26.82 9.88 -34.82
CA LYS A 244 27.09 11.30 -34.45
C LYS A 244 26.98 11.55 -32.94
N THR A 245 25.88 11.12 -32.34
CA THR A 245 25.64 11.25 -30.89
C THR A 245 26.68 10.48 -30.07
N SER A 246 27.11 9.30 -30.54
CA SER A 246 28.13 8.50 -29.86
C SER A 246 29.52 9.15 -29.93
N ILE A 247 29.86 9.77 -31.08
CA ILE A 247 31.11 10.54 -31.24
C ILE A 247 31.12 11.75 -30.29
N LEU A 248 30.00 12.48 -30.18
CA LEU A 248 29.90 13.61 -29.26
C LEU A 248 30.02 13.16 -27.80
N ALA A 249 29.35 12.08 -27.41
CA ALA A 249 29.46 11.48 -26.08
C ALA A 249 30.91 11.08 -25.73
N MET A 250 31.60 10.42 -26.66
CA MET A 250 33.00 10.01 -26.46
C MET A 250 33.95 11.21 -26.41
N SER A 251 33.72 12.22 -27.26
CA SER A 251 34.50 13.46 -27.24
C SER A 251 34.37 14.20 -25.92
N ALA A 252 33.14 14.31 -25.38
CA ALA A 252 32.89 14.88 -24.06
C ALA A 252 33.61 14.09 -22.95
N ASN A 253 33.64 12.75 -23.05
CA ASN A 253 34.37 11.91 -22.10
C ASN A 253 35.89 12.10 -22.15
N LEU A 254 36.46 12.29 -23.35
CA LEU A 254 37.90 12.54 -23.57
C LEU A 254 38.35 13.94 -23.12
N CYS A 255 37.42 14.88 -22.99
CA CYS A 255 37.68 16.25 -22.54
C CYS A 255 37.37 16.45 -21.05
N LYS A 256 37.02 15.38 -20.31
CA LYS A 256 36.88 15.44 -18.85
C LYS A 256 38.24 15.79 -18.24
N THR A 257 38.29 16.93 -17.54
CA THR A 257 39.40 17.36 -16.69
C THR A 257 39.22 16.84 -15.27
#